data_AF-A0A562TXL9-F1
#
_entry.id   AF-A0A562TXL9-F1
#
_cell.length_a   1.000
_cell.length_b   1.000
_cell.length_c   1.000
_cell.angle_alpha   90.00
_cell.angle_beta   90.00
_cell.angle_gamma   90.00
#
_symmetry.space_group_name_H-M   'P 1'
#
loop_
_entity.id
_entity.type
_entity.pdbx_description
1 polymer ?
#
loop_
_entity_poly.entity_id
_entity_poly.type
_entity_poly.pdbx_seq_one_letter_code
_entity_poly.pdbx_strand_id
1 'polypeptide(L)'
;MARDDFSKDTITKLAERVGFLCSNPACRTHTVGPNSEQTKSTRIGKGAHITAAAVGGPRYETGLTPEQRSHISNGIWLCANCADLIDKDEGKFPTILLNSWKADAELEMHKRLKGEPLESVAVGEPYLEVDLVWQRGGRSPRGYSNKNPVEVDENGRWVTFIGAGVKPIIHWELNWSYALKIYNNSSYPAYNICFRQISDLKFTTLEKLPIKNNLPPYDYLELKAKYVDRVEGIHTVADEIMAKKIPDALNGLTFEIVYFDEGRQEHRTGLKIVDGTIENNKII
;
A
#
# COMPACT_ATOMS: atom_id res chain seq x y z
N MET A 1 -48.38 -11.76 19.65
CA MET A 1 -48.64 -10.47 18.96
C MET A 1 -48.48 -10.71 17.46
N ALA A 2 -49.31 -10.07 16.63
CA ALA A 2 -49.20 -10.18 15.17
C ALA A 2 -47.89 -9.55 14.68
N ARG A 3 -47.28 -10.12 13.64
CA ARG A 3 -46.10 -9.56 12.96
C ARG A 3 -46.56 -8.83 11.71
N ASP A 4 -46.07 -7.61 11.51
CA ASP A 4 -46.35 -6.79 10.34
C ASP A 4 -45.42 -7.17 9.18
N ASP A 5 -45.58 -8.40 8.67
CA ASP A 5 -44.75 -8.95 7.59
C ASP A 5 -45.06 -8.30 6.24
N PHE A 6 -44.05 -8.25 5.36
CA PHE A 6 -44.20 -7.70 4.00
C PHE A 6 -45.15 -8.54 3.14
N SER A 7 -45.92 -7.88 2.29
CA SER A 7 -46.69 -8.56 1.24
C SER A 7 -45.75 -9.22 0.21
N LYS A 8 -46.24 -10.24 -0.50
CA LYS A 8 -45.48 -10.88 -1.59
C LYS A 8 -45.07 -9.89 -2.69
N ASP A 9 -45.92 -8.91 -2.99
CA ASP A 9 -45.64 -7.85 -3.97
C ASP A 9 -44.49 -6.96 -3.48
N THR A 10 -44.50 -6.57 -2.21
CA THR A 10 -43.43 -5.78 -1.58
C THR A 10 -42.09 -6.52 -1.62
N ILE A 11 -42.08 -7.81 -1.25
CA ILE A 11 -40.87 -8.66 -1.30
C ILE A 11 -40.34 -8.76 -2.74
N THR A 12 -41.22 -8.92 -3.72
CA THR A 12 -40.83 -9.00 -5.14
C THR A 12 -40.21 -7.69 -5.62
N LYS A 13 -40.85 -6.56 -5.33
CA LYS A 13 -40.32 -5.23 -5.65
C LYS A 13 -38.97 -4.95 -4.99
N LEU A 14 -38.78 -5.35 -3.74
CA LEU A 14 -37.48 -5.23 -3.06
C LEU A 14 -36.38 -5.95 -3.83
N ALA A 15 -36.66 -7.17 -4.32
CA ALA A 15 -35.71 -7.95 -5.09
C ALA A 15 -35.41 -7.32 -6.46
N GLU A 16 -36.45 -6.89 -7.18
CA GLU A 16 -36.33 -6.31 -8.52
C GLU A 16 -35.54 -5.01 -8.53
N ARG A 17 -35.74 -4.15 -7.53
CA ARG A 17 -35.03 -2.85 -7.39
C ARG A 17 -33.52 -2.98 -7.29
N VAL A 18 -33.01 -4.13 -6.87
CA VAL A 18 -31.59 -4.43 -6.76
C VAL A 18 -31.16 -5.58 -7.67
N GLY A 19 -31.97 -5.92 -8.69
CA GLY A 19 -31.65 -6.96 -9.67
C GLY A 19 -31.39 -8.34 -9.06
N PHE A 20 -32.09 -8.67 -7.97
CA PHE A 20 -31.89 -9.89 -7.18
C PHE A 20 -30.47 -10.07 -6.61
N LEU A 21 -29.71 -8.98 -6.40
CA LEU A 21 -28.42 -9.00 -5.69
C LEU A 21 -28.60 -8.67 -4.22
N CYS A 22 -27.86 -9.33 -3.34
CA CYS A 22 -27.82 -8.98 -1.91
C CYS A 22 -27.41 -7.51 -1.72
N SER A 23 -28.13 -6.74 -0.91
CA SER A 23 -27.84 -5.31 -0.69
C SER A 23 -26.63 -5.06 0.21
N ASN A 24 -26.08 -6.08 0.88
CA ASN A 24 -24.82 -5.93 1.62
C ASN A 24 -23.66 -5.67 0.64
N PRO A 25 -22.96 -4.52 0.72
CA PRO A 25 -21.89 -4.12 -0.19
C PRO A 25 -20.74 -5.12 -0.29
N ALA A 26 -20.42 -5.82 0.81
CA ALA A 26 -19.35 -6.82 0.83
C ALA A 26 -19.80 -8.19 0.27
N CYS A 27 -21.10 -8.44 0.15
CA CYS A 27 -21.63 -9.73 -0.29
C CYS A 27 -22.04 -9.72 -1.76
N ARG A 28 -22.97 -8.82 -2.16
CA ARG A 28 -23.52 -8.66 -3.53
C ARG A 28 -23.85 -9.97 -4.27
N THR A 29 -24.11 -11.08 -3.57
CA THR A 29 -24.36 -12.38 -4.22
C THR A 29 -25.70 -12.38 -4.95
N HIS A 30 -25.79 -13.11 -6.06
CA HIS A 30 -27.06 -13.38 -6.73
C HIS A 30 -27.96 -14.22 -5.83
N THR A 31 -29.19 -13.77 -5.65
CA THR A 31 -30.17 -14.43 -4.78
C THR A 31 -31.19 -15.27 -5.55
N VAL A 32 -31.08 -15.29 -6.87
CA VAL A 32 -31.87 -16.14 -7.77
C VAL A 32 -30.95 -16.88 -8.72
N GLY A 33 -31.30 -18.12 -9.06
CA GLY A 33 -30.52 -18.95 -9.97
C GLY A 33 -31.35 -20.10 -10.55
N PRO A 34 -30.74 -20.91 -11.44
CA PRO A 34 -31.38 -22.07 -12.02
C PRO A 34 -31.75 -23.11 -10.95
N ASN A 35 -32.68 -23.99 -11.29
CA ASN A 35 -33.06 -25.15 -10.50
C ASN A 35 -32.89 -26.43 -11.34
N SER A 36 -32.77 -27.59 -10.70
CA SER A 36 -32.73 -28.88 -11.39
C SER A 36 -34.03 -29.16 -12.16
N GLU A 37 -35.15 -28.63 -11.71
CA GLU A 37 -36.40 -28.63 -12.49
C GLU A 37 -36.47 -27.41 -13.41
N GLN A 38 -36.61 -27.65 -14.72
CA GLN A 38 -36.54 -26.61 -15.77
C GLN A 38 -37.59 -25.50 -15.64
N THR A 39 -38.75 -25.78 -15.03
CA THR A 39 -39.84 -24.81 -14.83
C THR A 39 -39.72 -24.01 -13.53
N LYS A 40 -38.68 -24.28 -12.71
CA LYS A 40 -38.46 -23.63 -11.42
C LYS A 40 -37.19 -22.79 -11.42
N SER A 41 -37.14 -21.85 -10.49
CA SER A 41 -35.93 -21.11 -10.14
C SER A 41 -35.65 -21.29 -8.64
N THR A 42 -34.37 -21.30 -8.29
CA THR A 42 -33.93 -21.32 -6.90
C THR A 42 -33.85 -19.88 -6.40
N ARG A 43 -34.45 -19.59 -5.24
CA ARG A 43 -34.40 -18.26 -4.60
C ARG A 43 -33.89 -18.41 -3.17
N ILE A 44 -32.84 -17.67 -2.84
CA ILE A 44 -32.23 -17.63 -1.49
C ILE A 44 -32.32 -16.25 -0.84
N GLY A 45 -32.94 -15.28 -1.52
CA GLY A 45 -33.12 -13.93 -1.03
C GLY A 45 -34.36 -13.78 -0.15
N LYS A 46 -34.30 -12.84 0.79
CA LYS A 46 -35.37 -12.49 1.73
C LYS A 46 -35.52 -10.95 1.76
N GLY A 47 -36.76 -10.48 1.87
CA GLY A 47 -37.05 -9.10 2.25
C GLY A 47 -36.94 -8.97 3.77
N ALA A 48 -35.84 -8.39 4.25
CA ALA A 48 -35.59 -8.18 5.66
C ALA A 48 -36.09 -6.81 6.11
N HIS A 49 -36.57 -6.71 7.35
CA HIS A 49 -36.98 -5.44 7.93
C HIS A 49 -35.78 -4.67 8.47
N ILE A 50 -35.70 -3.37 8.16
CA ILE A 50 -34.69 -2.46 8.71
C ILE A 50 -35.00 -2.18 10.19
N THR A 51 -36.25 -1.85 10.50
CA THR A 51 -36.80 -1.81 11.88
C THR A 51 -37.81 -2.94 12.08
N ALA A 52 -37.80 -3.61 13.23
CA ALA A 52 -38.59 -4.82 13.42
C ALA A 52 -40.10 -4.68 13.13
N ALA A 53 -40.64 -5.76 12.58
CA ALA A 53 -42.06 -5.98 12.27
C ALA A 53 -42.97 -6.17 13.50
N ALA A 54 -42.39 -6.30 14.70
CA ALA A 54 -43.13 -6.54 15.93
C ALA A 54 -42.32 -6.11 17.16
N VAL A 55 -43.02 -5.79 18.25
CA VAL A 55 -42.43 -5.42 19.54
C VAL A 55 -41.45 -6.51 19.98
N GLY A 56 -40.26 -6.09 20.44
CA GLY A 56 -39.21 -6.99 20.92
C GLY A 56 -38.33 -7.60 19.82
N GLY A 57 -38.54 -7.23 18.56
CA GLY A 57 -37.60 -7.57 17.48
C GLY A 57 -36.43 -6.59 17.37
N PRO A 58 -35.41 -6.91 16.56
CA PRO A 58 -34.22 -6.08 16.37
C PRO A 58 -34.56 -4.67 15.89
N ARG A 59 -33.94 -3.64 16.49
CA ARG A 59 -34.14 -2.22 16.09
C ARG A 59 -35.62 -1.81 16.05
N TYR A 60 -36.47 -2.34 16.94
CA TYR A 60 -37.88 -1.99 16.98
C TYR A 60 -38.09 -0.50 17.29
N GLU A 61 -38.77 0.21 16.40
CA GLU A 61 -39.11 1.63 16.57
C GLU A 61 -40.59 1.76 16.96
N THR A 62 -40.89 2.31 18.14
CA THR A 62 -42.28 2.37 18.68
C THR A 62 -43.20 3.31 17.91
N GLY A 63 -42.65 4.35 17.26
CA GLY A 63 -43.43 5.37 16.55
C GLY A 63 -44.02 4.92 15.21
N LEU A 64 -43.64 3.76 14.68
CA LEU A 64 -44.11 3.29 13.37
C LEU A 64 -45.47 2.60 13.45
N THR A 65 -46.37 2.98 12.54
CA THR A 65 -47.65 2.28 12.33
C THR A 65 -47.44 0.92 11.64
N PRO A 66 -48.40 -0.02 11.73
CA PRO A 66 -48.32 -1.31 11.02
C PRO A 66 -48.09 -1.16 9.51
N GLU A 67 -48.72 -0.15 8.88
CA GLU A 67 -48.55 0.16 7.47
C GLU A 67 -47.12 0.62 7.17
N GLN A 68 -46.53 1.44 8.04
CA GLN A 68 -45.14 1.89 7.89
C GLN A 68 -44.14 0.75 8.11
N ARG A 69 -44.40 -0.16 9.06
CA ARG A 69 -43.54 -1.33 9.32
C ARG A 69 -43.49 -2.28 8.13
N SER A 70 -44.63 -2.48 7.48
CA SER A 70 -44.77 -3.34 6.30
C SER A 70 -44.56 -2.60 4.97
N HIS A 71 -44.17 -1.31 4.99
CA HIS A 71 -43.89 -0.54 3.79
C HIS A 71 -42.51 -0.85 3.20
N ILE A 72 -42.38 -0.75 1.88
CA ILE A 72 -41.12 -1.04 1.15
C ILE A 72 -39.94 -0.17 1.60
N SER A 73 -40.19 1.02 2.15
CA SER A 73 -39.15 1.90 2.70
C SER A 73 -38.48 1.30 3.94
N ASN A 74 -39.18 0.46 4.70
CA ASN A 74 -38.64 -0.25 5.86
C ASN A 74 -38.04 -1.62 5.48
N GLY A 75 -37.97 -1.95 4.19
CA GLY A 75 -37.46 -3.23 3.71
C GLY A 75 -36.12 -3.12 3.00
N ILE A 76 -35.26 -4.12 3.16
CA ILE A 76 -34.01 -4.31 2.42
C ILE A 76 -33.95 -5.74 1.86
N TRP A 77 -33.44 -5.91 0.64
CA TRP A 77 -33.28 -7.23 0.02
C TRP A 77 -31.91 -7.82 0.34
N LEU A 78 -31.86 -8.98 0.98
CA LEU A 78 -30.61 -9.65 1.39
C LEU A 78 -30.65 -11.15 1.07
N CYS A 79 -29.50 -11.79 0.93
CA CYS A 79 -29.45 -13.25 0.94
C CYS A 79 -29.79 -13.79 2.34
N ALA A 80 -30.20 -15.06 2.44
CA ALA A 80 -30.59 -15.67 3.70
C ALA A 80 -29.55 -15.48 4.82
N ASN A 81 -28.25 -15.64 4.49
CA ASN A 81 -27.16 -15.48 5.46
C ASN A 81 -27.03 -14.04 5.98
N CYS A 82 -27.07 -13.04 5.08
CA CYS A 82 -26.95 -11.65 5.50
C CYS A 82 -28.20 -11.17 6.26
N ALA A 83 -29.39 -11.62 5.86
CA ALA A 83 -30.63 -11.34 6.58
C ALA A 83 -30.55 -11.87 8.03
N ASP A 84 -30.13 -13.12 8.20
CA ASP A 84 -30.02 -13.72 9.52
C ASP A 84 -28.90 -13.05 10.37
N LEU A 85 -27.85 -12.54 9.72
CA LEU A 85 -26.73 -11.85 10.39
C LEU A 85 -27.15 -10.50 10.97
N ILE A 86 -27.86 -9.67 10.19
CA ILE A 86 -28.26 -8.33 10.64
C ILE A 86 -29.24 -8.38 11.82
N ASP A 87 -30.02 -9.44 11.93
CA ASP A 87 -30.99 -9.62 13.02
C ASP A 87 -30.35 -10.14 14.31
N LYS A 88 -29.23 -10.87 14.21
CA LYS A 88 -28.51 -11.42 15.37
C LYS A 88 -27.58 -10.42 16.05
N ASP A 89 -27.15 -9.37 15.35
CA ASP A 89 -26.18 -8.38 15.85
C ASP A 89 -26.65 -6.95 15.54
N GLU A 90 -27.73 -6.51 16.21
CA GLU A 90 -28.33 -5.19 15.96
C GLU A 90 -27.37 -4.02 16.23
N GLY A 91 -26.40 -4.20 17.14
CA GLY A 91 -25.40 -3.18 17.46
C GLY A 91 -24.41 -2.92 16.32
N LYS A 92 -23.99 -3.98 15.60
CA LYS A 92 -23.15 -3.81 14.40
C LYS A 92 -23.92 -3.36 13.16
N PHE A 93 -25.22 -3.61 13.12
CA PHE A 93 -26.07 -3.29 11.98
C PHE A 93 -27.18 -2.31 12.36
N PRO A 94 -26.86 -1.03 12.66
CA PRO A 94 -27.85 -0.02 12.98
C PRO A 94 -28.70 0.35 11.76
N THR A 95 -29.87 0.95 11.99
CA THR A 95 -30.83 1.34 10.93
C THR A 95 -30.20 2.27 9.90
N ILE A 96 -29.33 3.19 10.31
CA ILE A 96 -28.61 4.12 9.41
C ILE A 96 -27.78 3.35 8.39
N LEU A 97 -27.05 2.32 8.82
CA LEU A 97 -26.21 1.50 7.94
C LEU A 97 -27.06 0.68 6.96
N LEU A 98 -28.15 0.08 7.43
CA LEU A 98 -29.03 -0.70 6.54
C LEU A 98 -29.73 0.20 5.51
N ASN A 99 -30.10 1.43 5.89
CA ASN A 99 -30.62 2.41 4.94
C ASN A 99 -29.58 2.81 3.90
N SER A 100 -28.30 2.98 4.28
CA SER A 100 -27.24 3.27 3.32
C SER A 100 -27.03 2.10 2.35
N TRP A 101 -26.97 0.86 2.85
CA TRP A 101 -26.86 -0.34 2.01
C TRP A 101 -27.99 -0.46 0.99
N LYS A 102 -29.23 -0.18 1.41
CA LYS A 102 -30.39 -0.14 0.52
C LYS A 102 -30.20 0.91 -0.58
N ALA A 103 -29.85 2.14 -0.20
CA ALA A 103 -29.68 3.24 -1.14
C ALA A 103 -28.55 2.96 -2.15
N ASP A 104 -27.40 2.49 -1.67
CA ASP A 104 -26.23 2.17 -2.50
C ASP A 104 -26.54 1.05 -3.49
N ALA A 105 -27.19 -0.03 -3.03
CA ALA A 105 -27.56 -1.15 -3.89
C ALA A 105 -28.56 -0.77 -4.99
N GLU A 106 -29.52 0.10 -4.68
CA GLU A 106 -30.50 0.61 -5.64
C GLU A 106 -29.83 1.59 -6.64
N LEU A 107 -28.94 2.47 -6.18
CA LEU A 107 -28.16 3.37 -7.02
C LEU A 107 -27.24 2.59 -7.98
N GLU A 108 -26.55 1.57 -7.47
CA GLU A 108 -25.69 0.69 -8.26
C GLU A 108 -26.50 0.01 -9.37
N MET A 109 -27.68 -0.52 -9.05
CA MET A 109 -28.55 -1.14 -10.05
C MET A 109 -29.06 -0.15 -11.10
N HIS A 110 -29.39 1.07 -10.68
CA HIS A 110 -29.77 2.15 -11.59
C HIS A 110 -28.64 2.53 -12.57
N LYS A 111 -27.40 2.64 -12.08
CA LYS A 111 -26.21 2.86 -12.93
C LYS A 111 -26.03 1.72 -13.94
N ARG A 112 -26.12 0.46 -13.48
CA ARG A 112 -26.03 -0.74 -14.35
C ARG A 112 -27.08 -0.74 -15.46
N LEU A 113 -28.34 -0.39 -15.14
CA LEU A 113 -29.42 -0.34 -16.14
C LEU A 113 -29.17 0.68 -17.25
N LYS A 114 -28.48 1.78 -16.94
CA LYS A 114 -28.09 2.80 -17.92
C LYS A 114 -26.81 2.45 -18.70
N GLY A 115 -26.13 1.36 -18.34
CA GLY A 115 -24.79 1.06 -18.86
C GLY A 115 -23.73 2.05 -18.40
N GLU A 116 -24.00 2.81 -17.33
CA GLU A 116 -22.99 3.67 -16.72
C GLU A 116 -21.93 2.77 -16.04
N PRO A 117 -20.63 3.03 -16.22
CA PRO A 117 -19.61 2.32 -15.46
C PRO A 117 -19.90 2.56 -13.98
N LEU A 118 -19.99 1.48 -13.22
CA LEU A 118 -19.92 1.59 -11.77
C LEU A 118 -18.59 2.25 -11.45
N GLU A 119 -18.62 3.27 -10.59
CA GLU A 119 -17.39 3.71 -9.93
C GLU A 119 -16.72 2.45 -9.41
N SER A 120 -15.52 2.19 -9.94
CA SER A 120 -14.78 0.99 -9.61
C SER A 120 -14.70 0.93 -8.09
N VAL A 121 -15.11 -0.21 -7.53
CA VAL A 121 -14.70 -0.64 -6.18
C VAL A 121 -13.26 -0.22 -6.06
N ALA A 122 -12.95 0.68 -5.11
CA ALA A 122 -11.65 1.33 -4.94
C ALA A 122 -10.56 0.46 -5.57
N VAL A 123 -10.11 0.83 -6.77
CA VAL A 123 -8.95 0.18 -7.38
C VAL A 123 -7.88 0.45 -6.35
N GLY A 124 -7.52 -0.57 -5.57
CA GLY A 124 -6.49 -0.39 -4.58
C GLY A 124 -5.27 0.16 -5.30
N GLU A 125 -4.55 0.99 -4.60
CA GLU A 125 -3.48 1.77 -5.19
C GLU A 125 -2.18 0.96 -5.20
N PRO A 126 -1.32 1.15 -6.22
CA PRO A 126 0.04 0.65 -6.16
C PRO A 126 0.75 1.20 -4.92
N TYR A 127 1.48 0.34 -4.21
CA TYR A 127 2.23 0.75 -3.03
C TYR A 127 3.68 0.34 -3.21
N LEU A 128 4.52 1.32 -3.56
CA LEU A 128 5.93 1.09 -3.80
C LEU A 128 6.77 1.48 -2.59
N GLU A 129 7.65 0.57 -2.19
CA GLU A 129 8.64 0.78 -1.13
C GLU A 129 10.03 0.47 -1.66
N VAL A 130 11.04 1.14 -1.13
CA VAL A 130 12.42 0.90 -1.52
C VAL A 130 13.21 0.36 -0.34
N ASP A 131 14.08 -0.58 -0.65
CA ASP A 131 15.11 -1.07 0.25
C ASP A 131 16.51 -0.82 -0.35
N LEU A 132 17.50 -0.68 0.52
CA LEU A 132 18.90 -0.51 0.14
C LEU A 132 19.72 -1.70 0.63
N VAL A 133 19.84 -2.72 -0.22
CA VAL A 133 20.53 -3.96 0.12
C VAL A 133 22.04 -3.77 -0.05
N TRP A 134 22.77 -3.80 1.06
CA TRP A 134 24.23 -3.77 1.05
C TRP A 134 24.80 -5.01 0.34
N GLN A 135 25.67 -4.80 -0.65
CA GLN A 135 26.32 -5.88 -1.38
C GLN A 135 27.78 -6.08 -0.97
N ARG A 136 28.55 -4.99 -0.94
CA ARG A 136 29.97 -5.01 -0.58
C ARG A 136 30.46 -3.62 -0.20
N GLY A 137 31.55 -3.56 0.54
CA GLY A 137 32.29 -2.34 0.81
C GLY A 137 33.77 -2.63 1.02
N GLY A 138 34.60 -1.60 0.90
CA GLY A 138 36.04 -1.73 0.94
C GLY A 138 36.76 -0.39 1.10
N ARG A 139 38.02 -0.46 1.52
CA ARG A 139 38.94 0.67 1.47
C ARG A 139 40.12 0.38 0.56
N SER A 140 40.62 1.40 -0.10
CA SER A 140 41.81 1.32 -0.95
C SER A 140 42.74 2.47 -0.64
N PRO A 141 44.06 2.22 -0.45
CA PRO A 141 45.03 3.28 -0.24
C PRO A 141 45.22 4.05 -1.56
N ARG A 142 45.17 5.38 -1.50
CA ARG A 142 45.39 6.30 -2.64
C ARG A 142 46.66 7.15 -2.49
N GLY A 143 47.57 6.73 -1.61
CA GLY A 143 48.85 7.38 -1.36
C GLY A 143 49.01 7.85 0.08
N TYR A 144 50.26 8.16 0.45
CA TYR A 144 50.60 8.68 1.77
C TYR A 144 50.32 10.18 1.85
N SER A 145 49.86 10.60 3.02
CA SER A 145 49.69 12.02 3.32
C SER A 145 51.04 12.72 3.54
N ASN A 146 51.10 14.00 3.19
CA ASN A 146 52.22 14.90 3.52
C ASN A 146 52.34 15.20 5.03
N LYS A 147 51.36 14.77 5.85
CA LYS A 147 51.39 14.89 7.32
C LYS A 147 52.24 13.81 7.99
N ASN A 148 52.72 12.83 7.24
CA ASN A 148 53.63 11.83 7.78
C ASN A 148 55.02 12.44 8.05
N PRO A 149 55.74 11.96 9.08
CA PRO A 149 57.10 12.39 9.33
C PRO A 149 58.00 12.09 8.13
N VAL A 150 58.91 13.03 7.85
CA VAL A 150 59.90 12.93 6.78
C VAL A 150 61.31 12.95 7.35
N GLU A 151 62.20 12.18 6.75
CA GLU A 151 63.63 12.16 7.05
C GLU A 151 64.43 12.37 5.76
N VAL A 152 65.69 12.78 5.89
CA VAL A 152 66.60 12.93 4.76
C VAL A 152 67.36 11.62 4.59
N ASP A 153 67.26 11.00 3.42
CA ASP A 153 67.98 9.76 3.11
C ASP A 153 69.48 10.00 2.88
N GLU A 154 70.25 8.91 2.72
CA GLU A 154 71.70 8.93 2.47
C GLU A 154 72.10 9.73 1.21
N ASN A 155 71.15 10.05 0.33
CA ASN A 155 71.33 10.82 -0.90
C ASN A 155 70.80 12.26 -0.80
N GLY A 156 70.43 12.72 0.39
CA GLY A 156 69.92 14.09 0.61
C GLY A 156 68.46 14.31 0.19
N ARG A 157 67.68 13.25 -0.05
CA ARG A 157 66.27 13.34 -0.45
C ARG A 157 65.34 13.24 0.75
N TRP A 158 64.31 14.07 0.77
CA TRP A 158 63.22 13.96 1.75
C TRP A 158 62.36 12.74 1.45
N VAL A 159 62.36 11.77 2.37
CA VAL A 159 61.59 10.53 2.27
C VAL A 159 60.63 10.41 3.45
N THR A 160 59.45 9.86 3.21
CA THR A 160 58.47 9.57 4.27
C THR A 160 58.93 8.38 5.11
N PHE A 161 59.08 8.56 6.41
CA PHE A 161 59.52 7.49 7.32
C PHE A 161 58.32 6.63 7.74
N ILE A 162 58.29 5.38 7.25
CA ILE A 162 57.25 4.38 7.57
C ILE A 162 57.94 3.16 8.19
N GLY A 163 58.55 3.36 9.36
CA GLY A 163 59.23 2.32 10.12
C GLY A 163 58.28 1.39 10.90
N ALA A 164 58.84 0.32 11.47
CA ALA A 164 58.11 -0.60 12.33
C ALA A 164 57.51 0.12 13.55
N GLY A 165 56.18 0.00 13.73
CA GLY A 165 55.43 0.65 14.81
C GLY A 165 54.80 2.00 14.45
N VAL A 166 55.16 2.61 13.30
CA VAL A 166 54.52 3.83 12.81
C VAL A 166 53.23 3.46 12.08
N LYS A 167 52.12 4.09 12.45
CA LYS A 167 50.85 3.97 11.70
C LYS A 167 50.80 5.10 10.67
N PRO A 168 51.07 4.83 9.37
CA PRO A 168 51.10 5.89 8.37
C PRO A 168 49.71 6.49 8.16
N ILE A 169 49.69 7.80 7.96
CA ILE A 169 48.52 8.55 7.52
C ILE A 169 48.39 8.37 6.00
N ILE A 170 47.30 7.78 5.56
CA ILE A 170 47.04 7.44 4.16
C ILE A 170 45.78 8.16 3.71
N HIS A 171 45.75 8.59 2.44
CA HIS A 171 44.52 8.97 1.77
C HIS A 171 43.76 7.69 1.40
N TRP A 172 42.72 7.36 2.15
CA TRP A 172 41.86 6.22 1.89
C TRP A 172 40.69 6.62 0.99
N GLU A 173 40.42 5.79 -0.01
CA GLU A 173 39.14 5.79 -0.70
C GLU A 173 38.27 4.68 -0.12
N LEU A 174 37.12 5.05 0.41
CA LEU A 174 36.13 4.15 0.98
C LEU A 174 35.01 3.96 -0.03
N ASN A 175 34.55 2.74 -0.24
CA ASN A 175 33.47 2.45 -1.17
C ASN A 175 32.41 1.56 -0.56
N TRP A 176 31.16 1.82 -0.95
CA TRP A 176 30.00 1.01 -0.64
C TRP A 176 29.23 0.76 -1.94
N SER A 177 28.82 -0.49 -2.17
CA SER A 177 27.96 -0.90 -3.28
C SER A 177 26.66 -1.48 -2.74
N TYR A 178 25.55 -1.07 -3.35
CA TYR A 178 24.20 -1.46 -2.96
C TYR A 178 23.38 -1.93 -4.17
N ALA A 179 22.43 -2.81 -3.90
CA ALA A 179 21.25 -3.02 -4.74
C ALA A 179 20.09 -2.22 -4.12
N LEU A 180 19.69 -1.15 -4.80
CA LEU A 180 18.50 -0.38 -4.47
C LEU A 180 17.31 -1.09 -5.10
N LYS A 181 16.46 -1.68 -4.27
CA LYS A 181 15.31 -2.47 -4.70
C LYS A 181 14.03 -1.71 -4.49
N ILE A 182 13.23 -1.55 -5.54
CA ILE A 182 11.91 -0.94 -5.49
C ILE A 182 10.89 -2.08 -5.56
N TYR A 183 10.22 -2.35 -4.45
CA TYR A 183 9.21 -3.39 -4.30
C TYR A 183 7.83 -2.82 -4.56
N ASN A 184 6.99 -3.58 -5.26
CA ASN A 184 5.55 -3.35 -5.27
C ASN A 184 4.88 -4.25 -4.24
N ASN A 185 4.56 -3.69 -3.08
CA ASN A 185 3.93 -4.41 -1.97
C ASN A 185 2.40 -4.35 -2.03
N SER A 186 1.82 -4.21 -3.22
CA SER A 186 0.37 -4.30 -3.43
C SER A 186 -0.02 -5.28 -4.53
N SER A 187 -1.30 -5.61 -4.58
CA SER A 187 -1.92 -6.41 -5.64
C SER A 187 -2.12 -5.65 -6.95
N TYR A 188 -1.64 -4.40 -7.05
CA TYR A 188 -1.94 -3.50 -8.16
C TYR A 188 -0.65 -3.07 -8.87
N PRO A 189 -0.61 -3.11 -10.22
CA PRO A 189 0.59 -2.74 -10.96
C PRO A 189 0.90 -1.25 -10.86
N ALA A 190 2.19 -0.91 -10.90
CA ALA A 190 2.67 0.47 -10.97
C ALA A 190 3.31 0.74 -12.35
N TYR A 191 3.13 1.95 -12.85
CA TYR A 191 3.58 2.36 -14.19
C TYR A 191 4.43 3.62 -14.15
N ASN A 192 5.35 3.73 -15.12
CA ASN A 192 6.17 4.93 -15.37
C ASN A 192 6.87 5.46 -14.12
N ILE A 193 7.56 4.58 -13.39
CA ILE A 193 8.26 4.94 -12.16
C ILE A 193 9.29 6.05 -12.47
N CYS A 194 9.36 7.05 -11.62
CA CYS A 194 10.29 8.17 -11.74
C CYS A 194 11.01 8.38 -10.41
N PHE A 195 12.32 8.61 -10.47
CA PHE A 195 13.15 8.86 -9.30
C PHE A 195 13.51 10.35 -9.23
N ARG A 196 13.23 11.00 -8.11
CA ARG A 196 13.55 12.41 -7.87
C ARG A 196 14.39 12.53 -6.60
N GLN A 197 15.58 13.09 -6.72
CA GLN A 197 16.39 13.39 -5.56
C GLN A 197 16.01 14.76 -5.00
N ILE A 198 15.71 14.80 -3.70
CA ILE A 198 15.25 16.00 -3.00
C ILE A 198 16.37 16.64 -2.18
N SER A 199 17.28 15.85 -1.60
CA SER A 199 18.41 16.36 -0.82
C SER A 199 19.61 16.69 -1.70
N ASP A 200 20.52 17.52 -1.20
CA ASP A 200 21.84 17.73 -1.83
C ASP A 200 22.76 16.49 -1.73
N LEU A 201 22.50 15.61 -0.76
CA LEU A 201 23.19 14.33 -0.61
C LEU A 201 22.82 13.37 -1.74
N LYS A 202 23.82 12.75 -2.36
CA LYS A 202 23.67 11.80 -3.46
C LYS A 202 24.59 10.59 -3.32
N PHE A 203 24.17 9.50 -3.93
CA PHE A 203 25.11 8.44 -4.31
C PHE A 203 26.14 8.98 -5.30
N THR A 204 27.38 8.51 -5.20
CA THR A 204 28.42 8.79 -6.20
C THR A 204 28.02 8.25 -7.57
N THR A 205 27.30 7.13 -7.61
CA THR A 205 26.72 6.57 -8.83
C THR A 205 25.40 5.90 -8.51
N LEU A 206 24.37 6.16 -9.32
CA LEU A 206 23.08 5.49 -9.27
C LEU A 206 22.68 5.10 -10.69
N GLU A 207 22.34 3.82 -10.88
CA GLU A 207 21.84 3.30 -12.14
C GLU A 207 20.52 3.96 -12.51
N LYS A 208 20.36 4.29 -13.80
CA LYS A 208 19.13 4.90 -14.30
C LYS A 208 18.03 3.85 -14.40
N LEU A 209 16.79 4.28 -14.16
CA LEU A 209 15.62 3.45 -14.43
C LEU A 209 15.60 3.01 -15.91
N PRO A 210 15.20 1.75 -16.19
CA PRO A 210 14.95 1.31 -17.56
C PRO A 210 13.85 2.15 -18.23
N ILE A 211 13.91 2.29 -19.56
CA ILE A 211 12.88 3.02 -20.34
C ILE A 211 11.49 2.40 -20.10
N LYS A 212 11.41 1.07 -20.02
CA LYS A 212 10.21 0.34 -19.64
C LYS A 212 10.36 -0.14 -18.20
N ASN A 213 9.68 0.53 -17.29
CA ASN A 213 9.80 0.32 -15.84
C ASN A 213 8.42 0.15 -15.16
N ASN A 214 7.50 -0.51 -15.86
CA ASN A 214 6.26 -0.96 -15.25
C ASN A 214 6.57 -2.08 -14.27
N LEU A 215 5.98 -2.05 -13.08
CA LEU A 215 6.25 -2.98 -12.00
C LEU A 215 4.98 -3.78 -11.66
N PRO A 216 4.96 -5.09 -11.93
CA PRO A 216 3.83 -5.96 -11.60
C PRO A 216 3.53 -6.01 -10.09
N PRO A 217 2.35 -6.52 -9.71
CA PRO A 217 2.04 -6.82 -8.30
C PRO A 217 3.06 -7.77 -7.68
N TYR A 218 3.48 -7.48 -6.44
CA TYR A 218 4.40 -8.31 -5.64
C TYR A 218 5.76 -8.61 -6.30
N ASP A 219 6.17 -7.78 -7.25
CA ASP A 219 7.46 -7.86 -7.94
C ASP A 219 8.38 -6.70 -7.51
N TYR A 220 9.64 -6.73 -7.96
CA TYR A 220 10.61 -5.68 -7.67
C TYR A 220 11.47 -5.29 -8.86
N LEU A 221 11.93 -4.03 -8.86
CA LEU A 221 12.96 -3.52 -9.75
C LEU A 221 14.26 -3.30 -8.96
N GLU A 222 15.40 -3.72 -9.50
CA GLU A 222 16.71 -3.52 -8.88
C GLU A 222 17.56 -2.49 -9.67
N LEU A 223 18.15 -1.54 -8.96
CA LEU A 223 19.10 -0.56 -9.47
C LEU A 223 20.42 -0.65 -8.69
N LYS A 224 21.54 -0.55 -9.38
CA LYS A 224 22.87 -0.49 -8.74
C LYS A 224 23.15 0.91 -8.21
N ALA A 225 23.51 1.01 -6.94
CA ALA A 225 23.97 2.25 -6.32
C ALA A 225 25.38 2.08 -5.74
N LYS A 226 26.18 3.14 -5.79
CA LYS A 226 27.51 3.21 -5.20
C LYS A 226 27.73 4.53 -4.49
N TYR A 227 28.35 4.46 -3.32
CA TYR A 227 28.85 5.62 -2.60
C TYR A 227 30.35 5.49 -2.40
N VAL A 228 31.07 6.58 -2.59
CA VAL A 228 32.51 6.69 -2.43
C VAL A 228 32.80 7.91 -1.56
N ASP A 229 33.60 7.70 -0.54
CA ASP A 229 34.09 8.75 0.34
C ASP A 229 35.63 8.71 0.41
N ARG A 230 36.24 9.81 0.84
CA ARG A 230 37.69 9.93 0.97
C ARG A 230 38.05 10.47 2.34
N VAL A 231 38.87 9.71 3.05
CA VAL A 231 39.36 10.09 4.38
C VAL A 231 40.88 10.05 4.41
N GLU A 232 41.47 11.02 5.10
CA GLU A 232 42.90 11.06 5.38
C GLU A 232 43.13 10.62 6.82
N GLY A 233 43.86 9.53 7.03
CA GLY A 233 44.07 9.01 8.38
C GLY A 233 44.83 7.70 8.42
N ILE A 234 45.04 7.21 9.64
CA ILE A 234 45.53 5.84 9.84
C ILE A 234 44.42 4.84 9.48
N HIS A 235 44.81 3.57 9.29
CA HIS A 235 43.87 2.55 8.84
C HIS A 235 42.63 2.39 9.75
N THR A 236 42.76 2.58 11.07
CA THR A 236 41.66 2.40 12.02
C THR A 236 40.54 3.42 11.82
N VAL A 237 40.87 4.64 11.36
CA VAL A 237 39.85 5.67 11.05
C VAL A 237 38.99 5.21 9.87
N ALA A 238 39.63 4.65 8.84
CA ALA A 238 38.92 4.09 7.70
C ALA A 238 38.09 2.85 8.08
N ASP A 239 38.63 1.99 8.95
CA ASP A 239 37.93 0.80 9.46
C ASP A 239 36.67 1.19 10.27
N GLU A 240 36.75 2.24 11.10
CA GLU A 240 35.64 2.74 11.91
C GLU A 240 34.50 3.32 11.05
N ILE A 241 34.82 4.13 10.04
CA ILE A 241 33.82 4.66 9.10
C ILE A 241 33.14 3.53 8.31
N MET A 242 33.92 2.51 7.92
CA MET A 242 33.40 1.35 7.19
C MET A 242 32.63 0.34 8.05
N ALA A 243 32.65 0.46 9.38
CA ALA A 243 31.94 -0.47 10.25
C ALA A 243 30.42 -0.46 9.97
N LYS A 244 29.90 0.66 9.45
CA LYS A 244 28.50 0.81 9.05
C LYS A 244 28.28 0.39 7.60
N LYS A 245 27.23 -0.42 7.37
CA LYS A 245 26.77 -0.80 6.03
C LYS A 245 26.29 0.41 5.22
N ILE A 246 25.66 1.37 5.88
CA ILE A 246 25.29 2.67 5.33
C ILE A 246 26.09 3.73 6.10
N PRO A 247 26.99 4.47 5.45
CA PRO A 247 27.82 5.47 6.14
C PRO A 247 26.99 6.67 6.60
N ASP A 248 27.43 7.31 7.68
CA ASP A 248 26.76 8.49 8.27
C ASP A 248 26.67 9.67 7.30
N ALA A 249 27.56 9.74 6.32
CA ALA A 249 27.54 10.76 5.28
C ALA A 249 26.31 10.66 4.35
N LEU A 250 25.60 9.52 4.35
CA LEU A 250 24.32 9.35 3.68
C LEU A 250 23.12 9.59 4.62
N ASN A 251 23.34 9.87 5.91
CA ASN A 251 22.25 10.16 6.83
C ASN A 251 21.55 11.46 6.42
N GLY A 252 20.21 11.42 6.35
CA GLY A 252 19.40 12.54 5.86
C GLY A 252 19.29 12.63 4.34
N LEU A 253 19.87 11.70 3.58
CA LEU A 253 19.63 11.63 2.14
C LEU A 253 18.14 11.30 1.89
N THR A 254 17.51 12.05 0.98
CA THR A 254 16.08 11.94 0.67
C THR A 254 15.80 11.83 -0.83
N PHE A 255 14.93 10.90 -1.19
CA PHE A 255 14.39 10.73 -2.54
C PHE A 255 12.87 10.67 -2.54
N GLU A 256 12.27 10.90 -3.69
CA GLU A 256 10.86 10.66 -3.98
C GLU A 256 10.79 9.73 -5.18
N ILE A 257 9.99 8.67 -5.07
CA ILE A 257 9.53 7.91 -6.23
C ILE A 257 8.12 8.35 -6.58
N VAL A 258 7.91 8.66 -7.86
CA VAL A 258 6.61 9.01 -8.44
C VAL A 258 6.22 7.90 -9.40
N TYR A 259 4.99 7.44 -9.34
CA TYR A 259 4.50 6.33 -10.17
C TYR A 259 2.99 6.48 -10.41
N PHE A 260 2.46 5.73 -11.37
CA PHE A 260 1.06 5.81 -11.78
C PHE A 260 0.36 4.47 -11.62
N ASP A 261 -0.96 4.51 -11.39
CA ASP A 261 -1.82 3.32 -11.45
C ASP A 261 -2.45 3.11 -12.84
N GLU A 262 -3.27 2.07 -12.97
CA GLU A 262 -4.02 1.75 -14.20
C GLU A 262 -4.96 2.89 -14.63
N GLY A 263 -5.49 3.64 -13.67
CA GLY A 263 -6.36 4.80 -13.88
C GLY A 263 -5.61 6.09 -14.24
N ARG A 264 -4.27 6.05 -14.35
CA ARG A 264 -3.38 7.20 -14.56
C ARG A 264 -3.41 8.22 -13.43
N GLN A 265 -3.80 7.81 -12.22
CA GLN A 265 -3.60 8.63 -11.02
C GLN A 265 -2.13 8.56 -10.60
N GLU A 266 -1.57 9.71 -10.22
CA GLU A 266 -0.20 9.83 -9.72
C GLU A 266 -0.14 9.46 -8.23
N HIS A 267 0.87 8.70 -7.86
CA HIS A 267 1.17 8.25 -6.51
C HIS A 267 2.64 8.55 -6.17
N ARG A 268 2.93 8.75 -4.89
CA ARG A 268 4.26 9.17 -4.42
C ARG A 268 4.69 8.46 -3.15
N THR A 269 5.93 8.00 -3.12
CA THR A 269 6.59 7.51 -1.90
C THR A 269 7.87 8.31 -1.66
N GLY A 270 7.93 8.96 -0.51
CA GLY A 270 9.11 9.63 0.00
C GLY A 270 10.02 8.64 0.72
N LEU A 271 11.32 8.86 0.59
CA LEU A 271 12.37 7.99 1.10
C LEU A 271 13.37 8.82 1.88
N LYS A 272 13.78 8.34 3.04
CA LYS A 272 14.80 9.00 3.84
C LYS A 272 15.73 7.97 4.48
N ILE A 273 17.03 8.22 4.40
CA ILE A 273 18.01 7.45 5.17
C ILE A 273 18.12 8.07 6.55
N VAL A 274 17.84 7.29 7.59
CA VAL A 274 17.95 7.70 9.00
C VAL A 274 18.74 6.65 9.77
N ASP A 275 19.87 7.07 10.33
CA ASP A 275 20.71 6.27 11.25
C ASP A 275 21.06 4.87 10.72
N GLY A 276 21.39 4.79 9.43
CA GLY A 276 21.78 3.55 8.76
C GLY A 276 20.63 2.63 8.39
N THR A 277 19.39 3.13 8.42
CA THR A 277 18.18 2.47 7.91
C THR A 277 17.48 3.34 6.87
N ILE A 278 16.58 2.73 6.09
CA ILE A 278 15.75 3.44 5.10
C ILE A 278 14.31 3.51 5.61
N GLU A 279 13.76 4.72 5.65
CA GLU A 279 12.36 4.99 6.01
C GLU A 279 11.58 5.29 4.73
N ASN A 280 10.49 4.57 4.53
CA ASN A 280 9.53 4.77 3.44
C ASN A 280 8.31 5.49 4.00
N ASN A 281 7.92 6.61 3.38
CA ASN A 281 6.79 7.43 3.80
C ASN A 281 5.90 7.69 2.59
N LYS A 282 4.65 7.21 2.64
CA LYS A 282 3.67 7.54 1.61
C LYS A 282 3.35 9.04 1.66
N ILE A 283 3.42 9.69 0.50
CA ILE A 283 3.07 11.11 0.37
C ILE A 283 1.65 11.14 -0.22
N ILE A 284 0.70 11.66 0.57
CA ILE A 284 -0.72 11.82 0.21
C ILE A 284 -0.90 13.10 -0.59
#